data_AF-A0A6P7Z0J3-F1
#
_entry.id   AF-A0A6P7Z0J3-F1
#
_cell.length_a   1.000
_cell.length_b   1.000
_cell.length_c   1.000
_cell.angle_alpha   90.00
_cell.angle_beta   90.00
_cell.angle_gamma   90.00
#
_symmetry.space_group_name_H-M   'P 1'
#
loop_
_entity.id
_entity.type
_entity.pdbx_description
1 polymer ?
#
loop_
_entity_poly.entity_id
_entity_poly.type
_entity_poly.pdbx_seq_one_letter_code
_entity_poly.pdbx_strand_id
1 'polypeptide(L)'
;MARRGKTVVRTLEDLTLDSGYGGAADSVRSSNLSLCSDSHPVYPHGANCWHLTDSMHSRHNSFDTVNTVLAEDSEVLDCSGQCSRLPDLEEVPWTLEEVEALLKKEPTVAAPSKDAISKLSSLASRALIRIAKEAQRLSLRFAKCTKYEIQSAMEIALAWSLASSCTAAALSALSLYNMSTGDRFSRGKSTRCGLTYSVGKFYRWMVDSKVALRIHEHSAIYLTACLETIFKEVQRRLLAMPRSDKETEAPRFTVESLEQVISSDPELWGLLQPYQHLICGKNASGE
;
A
#
# COMPACT_ATOMS: atom_id res chain seq x y z
N MET A 1 -39.11 54.74 12.11
CA MET A 1 -39.32 53.69 13.13
C MET A 1 -38.29 52.59 12.94
N ALA A 2 -37.35 52.46 13.87
CA ALA A 2 -36.31 51.45 13.84
C ALA A 2 -36.89 50.07 14.23
N ARG A 3 -36.53 49.01 13.49
CA ARG A 3 -36.66 47.62 13.95
C ARG A 3 -35.26 47.03 14.11
N ARG A 4 -34.90 46.85 15.37
CA ARG A 4 -33.66 46.28 15.90
C ARG A 4 -33.66 44.77 15.65
N GLY A 5 -32.82 44.29 14.73
CA GLY A 5 -32.49 42.87 14.62
C GLY A 5 -31.48 42.48 15.69
N LYS A 6 -31.82 41.51 16.54
CA LYS A 6 -30.91 40.96 17.56
C LYS A 6 -29.85 40.08 16.88
N THR A 7 -28.60 40.48 16.95
CA THR A 7 -27.44 39.65 16.63
C THR A 7 -27.29 38.60 17.74
N VAL A 8 -27.57 37.34 17.45
CA VAL A 8 -27.23 36.22 18.35
C VAL A 8 -25.78 35.87 18.09
N VAL A 9 -24.91 36.30 19.01
CA VAL A 9 -23.50 35.88 19.07
C VAL A 9 -23.50 34.43 19.53
N ARG A 10 -23.05 33.52 18.68
CA ARG A 10 -22.78 32.12 19.05
C ARG A 10 -21.35 32.04 19.59
N THR A 11 -21.20 31.65 20.84
CA THR A 11 -19.91 31.38 21.49
C THR A 11 -19.39 29.99 21.07
N LEU A 12 -18.07 29.82 21.12
CA LEU A 12 -17.31 28.62 20.70
C LEU A 12 -17.73 27.33 21.46
N GLU A 13 -18.45 27.48 22.55
CA GLU A 13 -18.82 26.44 23.51
C GLU A 13 -20.07 25.64 23.08
N ASP A 14 -20.78 26.09 22.05
CA ASP A 14 -22.05 25.50 21.57
C ASP A 14 -21.87 24.46 20.44
N LEU A 15 -20.63 23.97 20.23
CA LEU A 15 -20.27 23.00 19.17
C LEU A 15 -19.96 21.58 19.70
N THR A 16 -20.05 21.32 21.01
CA THR A 16 -19.87 19.96 21.53
C THR A 16 -21.21 19.24 21.58
N LEU A 17 -21.55 18.56 20.50
CA LEU A 17 -22.57 17.51 20.52
C LEU A 17 -21.99 16.27 21.20
N ASP A 18 -21.91 16.31 22.53
CA ASP A 18 -21.80 15.09 23.33
C ASP A 18 -23.19 14.45 23.40
N SER A 19 -23.50 13.64 22.38
CA SER A 19 -24.60 12.69 22.49
C SER A 19 -24.05 11.42 23.12
N GLY A 20 -24.29 11.30 24.42
CA GLY A 20 -23.92 10.15 25.23
C GLY A 20 -24.35 8.84 24.58
N TYR A 21 -23.41 7.90 24.54
CA TYR A 21 -23.69 6.50 24.27
C TYR A 21 -23.13 5.64 25.40
N GLY A 22 -24.06 5.29 26.30
CA GLY A 22 -24.12 4.09 27.12
C GLY A 22 -22.82 3.47 27.62
N GLY A 23 -22.54 3.69 28.90
CA GLY A 23 -21.78 2.72 29.69
C GLY A 23 -22.56 1.41 29.84
N ALA A 24 -21.90 0.31 29.48
CA ALA A 24 -22.03 -0.97 30.14
C ALA A 24 -20.66 -1.63 30.06
N ALA A 25 -19.96 -1.59 31.19
CA ALA A 25 -18.77 -2.39 31.43
C ALA A 25 -19.13 -3.87 31.54
N ASP A 26 -18.09 -4.69 31.46
CA ASP A 26 -17.99 -6.10 31.85
C ASP A 26 -18.39 -7.15 30.81
N SER A 27 -17.38 -7.65 30.07
CA SER A 27 -17.14 -9.09 30.04
C SER A 27 -15.73 -9.40 29.54
N VAL A 28 -14.85 -9.78 30.49
CA VAL A 28 -13.64 -10.52 30.19
C VAL A 28 -14.05 -11.97 29.95
N ARG A 29 -14.05 -12.41 28.69
CA ARG A 29 -13.99 -13.84 28.39
C ARG A 29 -13.21 -14.09 27.10
N SER A 30 -11.95 -14.42 27.27
CA SER A 30 -11.12 -15.07 26.26
C SER A 30 -11.84 -16.31 25.73
N SER A 31 -11.98 -16.39 24.41
CA SER A 31 -12.36 -17.63 23.73
C SER A 31 -11.51 -17.75 22.46
N ASN A 32 -10.50 -18.62 22.56
CA ASN A 32 -9.82 -19.18 21.41
C ASN A 32 -10.82 -20.08 20.67
N LEU A 33 -11.22 -19.69 19.48
CA LEU A 33 -11.97 -20.56 18.57
C LEU A 33 -11.07 -20.88 17.38
N SER A 34 -10.38 -22.01 17.49
CA SER A 34 -9.84 -22.75 16.36
C SER A 34 -11.01 -23.32 15.56
N LEU A 35 -11.13 -22.95 14.30
CA LEU A 35 -12.06 -23.58 13.37
C LEU A 35 -11.25 -24.39 12.36
N CYS A 36 -11.06 -25.67 12.66
CA CYS A 36 -10.83 -26.69 11.65
C CYS A 36 -12.22 -27.05 11.10
N SER A 37 -12.46 -26.80 9.81
CA SER A 37 -13.64 -27.34 9.13
C SER A 37 -13.26 -28.70 8.56
N ASP A 38 -13.86 -29.74 9.13
CA ASP A 38 -13.86 -31.10 8.61
C ASP A 38 -15.19 -31.30 7.89
N SER A 39 -15.15 -31.36 6.56
CA SER A 39 -16.33 -31.64 5.75
C SER A 39 -15.94 -32.54 4.58
N HIS A 40 -16.24 -33.83 4.73
CA HIS A 40 -16.18 -34.82 3.67
C HIS A 40 -17.17 -34.51 2.54
N PRO A 41 -16.75 -34.66 1.27
CA PRO A 41 -17.66 -35.09 0.21
C PRO A 41 -17.27 -36.49 -0.28
N VAL A 42 -18.29 -37.35 -0.43
CA VAL A 42 -18.22 -38.60 -1.18
C VAL A 42 -18.03 -38.26 -2.66
N TYR A 43 -16.91 -38.67 -3.25
CA TYR A 43 -16.65 -38.64 -4.69
C TYR A 43 -16.83 -40.04 -5.29
N PRO A 44 -17.37 -40.16 -6.53
CA PRO A 44 -16.91 -41.17 -7.44
C PRO A 44 -16.15 -40.54 -8.63
N HIS A 45 -14.94 -41.06 -8.82
CA HIS A 45 -14.11 -41.07 -10.03
C HIS A 45 -13.48 -39.77 -10.58
N GLY A 46 -12.14 -39.67 -10.43
CA GLY A 46 -11.30 -38.92 -11.37
C GLY A 46 -9.97 -38.34 -10.85
N ALA A 47 -8.99 -39.21 -10.57
CA ALA A 47 -7.53 -38.99 -10.65
C ALA A 47 -6.78 -38.02 -9.68
N ASN A 48 -5.64 -38.57 -9.21
CA ASN A 48 -4.43 -37.98 -8.61
C ASN A 48 -4.45 -37.63 -7.10
N CYS A 49 -4.16 -38.66 -6.31
CA CYS A 49 -4.03 -38.66 -4.85
C CYS A 49 -2.59 -38.28 -4.42
N TRP A 50 -2.47 -37.24 -3.59
CA TRP A 50 -1.26 -36.93 -2.83
C TRP A 50 -1.08 -37.96 -1.72
N HIS A 51 0.07 -38.63 -1.67
CA HIS A 51 0.44 -39.50 -0.55
C HIS A 51 0.85 -38.66 0.65
N LEU A 52 0.00 -38.64 1.68
CA LEU A 52 0.36 -38.23 3.03
C LEU A 52 0.52 -39.52 3.86
N THR A 53 1.76 -39.87 4.22
CA THR A 53 2.01 -40.97 5.16
C THR A 53 1.79 -40.49 6.59
N ASP A 54 0.91 -41.21 7.25
CA ASP A 54 0.57 -41.19 8.67
C ASP A 54 1.81 -41.44 9.56
N SER A 55 1.98 -40.65 10.61
CA SER A 55 2.80 -41.02 11.77
C SER A 55 2.44 -40.14 12.97
N MET A 56 1.63 -40.70 13.87
CA MET A 56 1.49 -40.22 15.25
C MET A 56 2.37 -41.05 16.20
N HIS A 57 2.71 -40.45 17.36
CA HIS A 57 3.56 -40.90 18.48
C HIS A 57 5.01 -40.38 18.36
N SER A 58 5.65 -39.73 19.33
CA SER A 58 5.57 -39.83 20.79
C SER A 58 6.12 -38.56 21.47
N ARG A 59 5.78 -38.40 22.75
CA ARG A 59 6.11 -37.29 23.65
C ARG A 59 7.55 -37.33 24.18
N HIS A 60 8.03 -36.15 24.56
CA HIS A 60 9.04 -35.86 25.61
C HIS A 60 10.55 -35.97 25.29
N ASN A 61 11.19 -34.82 25.54
CA ASN A 61 12.47 -34.58 26.23
C ASN A 61 13.83 -34.56 25.50
N SER A 62 14.41 -33.36 25.63
CA SER A 62 15.79 -33.02 26.01
C SER A 62 16.90 -33.01 24.96
N PHE A 63 17.37 -31.77 24.75
CA PHE A 63 18.76 -31.29 24.83
C PHE A 63 19.87 -31.97 24.04
N ASP A 64 20.57 -31.10 23.31
CA ASP A 64 22.02 -31.06 23.17
C ASP A 64 22.64 -31.97 22.11
N THR A 65 22.84 -31.40 20.92
CA THR A 65 24.03 -31.68 20.12
C THR A 65 24.42 -30.43 19.35
N VAL A 66 25.49 -29.79 19.82
CA VAL A 66 26.28 -28.82 19.05
C VAL A 66 26.87 -29.55 17.84
N ASN A 67 26.51 -29.15 16.62
CA ASN A 67 27.17 -29.66 15.43
C ASN A 67 28.26 -28.67 15.00
N THR A 68 29.47 -28.85 15.53
CA THR A 68 30.68 -28.22 15.00
C THR A 68 31.22 -29.07 13.86
N VAL A 69 30.72 -28.83 12.64
CA VAL A 69 31.40 -29.28 11.43
C VAL A 69 31.59 -28.07 10.53
N LEU A 70 32.84 -27.64 10.44
CA LEU A 70 33.31 -26.74 9.39
C LEU A 70 33.19 -27.48 8.06
N ALA A 71 32.16 -27.15 7.29
CA ALA A 71 32.16 -27.37 5.85
C ALA A 71 32.41 -25.99 5.22
N GLU A 72 33.67 -25.73 4.87
CA GLU A 72 33.99 -24.76 3.85
C GLU A 72 33.46 -25.32 2.52
N ASP A 73 32.23 -24.97 2.18
CA ASP A 73 31.75 -25.00 0.80
C ASP A 73 30.97 -23.71 0.56
N SER A 74 31.64 -22.81 -0.14
CA SER A 74 31.07 -21.61 -0.73
C SER A 74 30.24 -22.05 -1.94
N GLU A 75 29.12 -22.71 -1.67
CA GLU A 75 28.08 -22.94 -2.67
C GLU A 75 26.96 -21.95 -2.39
N VAL A 76 26.96 -20.92 -3.22
CA VAL A 76 25.81 -20.09 -3.59
C VAL A 76 24.52 -20.84 -3.26
N LEU A 77 23.81 -20.36 -2.24
CA LEU A 77 22.47 -20.80 -1.92
C LEU A 77 21.59 -20.46 -3.13
N ASP A 78 21.57 -21.35 -4.11
CA ASP A 78 20.68 -21.32 -5.25
C ASP A 78 19.28 -21.57 -4.70
N CYS A 79 18.66 -20.48 -4.23
CA CYS A 79 17.24 -20.34 -3.98
C CYS A 79 16.48 -20.46 -5.32
N SER A 80 16.63 -21.60 -6.00
CA SER A 80 15.87 -22.01 -7.18
C SER A 80 14.51 -22.64 -6.80
N GLY A 81 14.06 -22.43 -5.57
CA GLY A 81 12.65 -22.56 -5.22
C GLY A 81 11.88 -21.45 -5.95
N GLN A 82 11.15 -21.80 -7.00
CA GLN A 82 10.31 -20.92 -7.82
C GLN A 82 9.49 -19.96 -6.92
N CYS A 83 10.05 -18.79 -6.62
CA CYS A 83 9.40 -17.83 -5.75
C CYS A 83 8.14 -17.33 -6.46
N SER A 84 6.98 -17.46 -5.80
CA SER A 84 5.70 -16.99 -6.35
C SER A 84 5.79 -15.51 -6.71
N ARG A 85 5.56 -15.17 -7.97
CA ARG A 85 5.57 -13.79 -8.48
C ARG A 85 4.22 -13.12 -8.28
N LEU A 86 4.23 -11.80 -8.12
CA LEU A 86 3.03 -11.00 -8.21
C LEU A 86 2.40 -11.15 -9.60
N PRO A 87 1.06 -11.16 -9.69
CA PRO A 87 0.38 -11.14 -10.98
C PRO A 87 0.72 -9.84 -11.71
N ASP A 88 0.92 -9.91 -13.02
CA ASP A 88 1.03 -8.70 -13.83
C ASP A 88 -0.34 -8.01 -13.90
N LEU A 89 -0.33 -6.68 -13.83
CA LEU A 89 -1.55 -5.89 -13.88
C LEU A 89 -1.88 -5.55 -15.34
N GLU A 90 -3.07 -5.97 -15.81
CA GLU A 90 -3.53 -5.69 -17.17
C GLU A 90 -3.72 -4.19 -17.43
N GLU A 91 -4.29 -3.47 -16.47
CA GLU A 91 -4.52 -2.02 -16.55
C GLU A 91 -4.20 -1.33 -15.23
N VAL A 92 -3.41 -0.25 -15.30
CA VAL A 92 -3.12 0.66 -14.17
C VAL A 92 -4.05 1.89 -14.22
N PRO A 93 -4.44 2.48 -13.08
CA PRO A 93 -5.34 3.64 -13.04
C PRO A 93 -4.66 4.99 -13.38
N TRP A 94 -3.52 4.97 -14.08
CA TRP A 94 -2.76 6.14 -14.52
C TRP A 94 -2.16 5.92 -15.92
N THR A 95 -1.86 7.02 -16.59
CA THR A 95 -1.13 7.04 -17.87
C THR A 95 0.32 7.46 -17.66
N LEU A 96 1.21 7.14 -18.61
CA LEU A 96 2.61 7.59 -18.54
C LEU A 96 2.73 9.12 -18.59
N GLU A 97 1.82 9.80 -19.28
CA GLU A 97 1.74 11.26 -19.33
C GLU A 97 1.39 11.85 -17.95
N GLU A 98 0.47 11.23 -17.21
CA GLU A 98 0.13 11.65 -15.85
C GLU A 98 1.31 11.42 -14.89
N VAL A 99 2.09 10.35 -15.06
CA VAL A 99 3.34 10.12 -14.30
C VAL A 99 4.37 11.21 -14.62
N GLU A 100 4.59 11.51 -15.90
CA GLU A 100 5.51 12.57 -16.31
C GLU A 100 5.08 13.94 -15.76
N ALA A 101 3.80 14.28 -15.84
CA ALA A 101 3.25 15.53 -15.32
C ALA A 101 3.39 15.63 -13.80
N LEU A 102 3.25 14.51 -13.08
CA LEU A 102 3.47 14.46 -11.64
C LEU A 102 4.93 14.77 -11.28
N LEU A 103 5.87 14.10 -11.94
CA LEU A 103 7.30 14.24 -11.67
C LEU A 103 7.82 15.65 -12.04
N LYS A 104 7.23 16.31 -13.04
CA LYS A 104 7.60 17.68 -13.43
C LYS A 104 7.16 18.78 -12.47
N LYS A 105 6.22 18.52 -11.56
CA LYS A 105 5.76 19.53 -10.58
C LYS A 105 6.85 19.90 -9.57
N GLU A 106 7.82 19.02 -9.36
CA GLU A 106 9.00 19.31 -8.54
C GLU A 106 10.12 19.92 -9.40
N PRO A 107 10.51 21.18 -9.16
CA PRO A 107 11.33 21.99 -10.08
C PRO A 107 12.82 21.60 -10.16
N THR A 108 13.21 20.50 -9.51
CA THR A 108 14.61 20.18 -9.18
C THR A 108 15.28 19.16 -10.12
N VAL A 109 14.57 18.71 -11.17
CA VAL A 109 15.05 17.62 -12.05
C VAL A 109 15.07 18.05 -13.51
N ALA A 110 16.11 17.64 -14.24
CA ALA A 110 16.05 17.59 -15.70
C ALA A 110 14.88 16.67 -16.13
N ALA A 111 14.30 16.92 -17.31
CA ALA A 111 13.13 16.15 -17.77
C ALA A 111 13.40 14.63 -17.70
N PRO A 112 12.51 13.85 -17.06
CA PRO A 112 12.71 12.41 -16.90
C PRO A 112 12.70 11.68 -18.24
N SER A 113 13.59 10.71 -18.40
CA SER A 113 13.62 9.86 -19.60
C SER A 113 12.34 9.01 -19.69
N LYS A 114 11.80 8.84 -20.90
CA LYS A 114 10.56 8.08 -21.12
C LYS A 114 10.66 6.63 -20.62
N ASP A 115 11.83 6.02 -20.78
CA ASP A 115 12.08 4.65 -20.34
C ASP A 115 12.08 4.53 -18.81
N ALA A 116 12.65 5.51 -18.10
CA ALA A 116 12.60 5.54 -16.65
C ALA A 116 11.17 5.76 -16.12
N ILE A 117 10.36 6.58 -16.80
CA ILE A 117 8.93 6.78 -16.46
C ILE A 117 8.16 5.47 -16.65
N SER A 118 8.37 4.79 -17.77
CA SER A 118 7.75 3.48 -18.06
C SER A 118 8.13 2.45 -17.00
N LYS A 119 9.41 2.38 -16.65
CA LYS A 119 9.92 1.47 -15.62
C LYS A 119 9.35 1.79 -14.23
N LEU A 120 9.33 3.06 -13.83
CA LEU A 120 8.73 3.46 -12.56
C LEU A 120 7.23 3.13 -12.51
N SER A 121 6.50 3.35 -13.60
CA SER A 121 5.09 2.95 -13.72
C SER A 121 4.90 1.44 -13.48
N SER A 122 5.73 0.60 -14.12
CA SER A 122 5.72 -0.86 -13.94
C SER A 122 6.08 -1.30 -12.52
N LEU A 123 6.97 -0.57 -11.85
CA LEU A 123 7.33 -0.86 -10.46
C LEU A 123 6.22 -0.44 -9.49
N ALA A 124 5.63 0.73 -9.69
CA ALA A 124 4.53 1.26 -8.87
C ALA A 124 3.26 0.39 -8.96
N SER A 125 3.02 -0.30 -10.08
CA SER A 125 1.92 -1.26 -10.19
C SER A 125 2.05 -2.43 -9.19
N ARG A 126 3.28 -2.83 -8.84
CA ARG A 126 3.54 -3.86 -7.82
C ARG A 126 3.15 -3.37 -6.42
N ALA A 127 3.48 -2.12 -6.10
CA ALA A 127 3.02 -1.48 -4.86
C ALA A 127 1.48 -1.42 -4.80
N LEU A 128 0.84 -1.03 -5.90
CA LEU A 128 -0.62 -1.02 -6.03
C LEU A 128 -1.23 -2.42 -5.76
N ILE A 129 -0.68 -3.48 -6.35
CA ILE A 129 -1.16 -4.86 -6.14
C ILE A 129 -1.02 -5.27 -4.67
N ARG A 130 0.11 -4.96 -4.03
CA ARG A 130 0.35 -5.31 -2.62
C ARG A 130 -0.66 -4.65 -1.70
N ILE A 131 -0.86 -3.34 -1.85
CA ILE A 131 -1.86 -2.59 -1.08
C ILE A 131 -3.26 -3.12 -1.36
N ALA A 132 -3.60 -3.40 -2.63
CA ALA A 132 -4.92 -3.88 -3.01
C ALA A 132 -5.23 -5.28 -2.45
N LYS A 133 -4.25 -6.20 -2.45
CA LYS A 133 -4.43 -7.54 -1.85
C LYS A 133 -4.68 -7.47 -0.35
N GLU A 134 -3.96 -6.60 0.36
CA GLU A 134 -4.22 -6.39 1.80
C GLU A 134 -5.57 -5.72 2.05
N ALA A 135 -5.93 -4.71 1.24
CA ALA A 135 -7.24 -4.08 1.32
C ALA A 135 -8.37 -5.07 1.05
N GLN A 136 -8.18 -5.98 0.09
CA GLN A 136 -9.12 -7.05 -0.23
C GLN A 136 -9.26 -8.01 0.95
N ARG A 137 -8.15 -8.47 1.52
CA ARG A 137 -8.13 -9.34 2.71
C ARG A 137 -8.86 -8.71 3.89
N LEU A 138 -8.61 -7.43 4.16
CA LEU A 138 -9.26 -6.67 5.24
C LEU A 138 -10.76 -6.44 4.98
N SER A 139 -11.15 -6.30 3.72
CA SER A 139 -12.55 -6.08 3.32
C SER A 139 -13.42 -7.34 3.40
N LEU A 140 -12.84 -8.55 3.50
CA LEU A 140 -13.59 -9.83 3.49
C LEU A 140 -14.67 -9.89 4.57
N ARG A 141 -14.40 -9.34 5.76
CA ARG A 141 -15.32 -9.43 6.91
C ARG A 141 -16.62 -8.66 6.69
N PHE A 142 -16.56 -7.51 6.03
CA PHE A 142 -17.71 -6.59 5.89
C PHE A 142 -18.13 -6.35 4.44
N ALA A 143 -17.47 -7.01 3.49
CA ALA A 143 -17.68 -6.87 2.05
C ALA A 143 -17.64 -5.40 1.57
N LYS A 144 -16.94 -4.54 2.30
CA LYS A 144 -16.79 -3.12 1.98
C LYS A 144 -15.34 -2.70 2.17
N CYS A 145 -14.87 -1.83 1.27
CA CYS A 145 -13.59 -1.16 1.37
C CYS A 145 -13.84 0.32 1.64
N THR A 146 -13.43 0.80 2.80
CA THR A 146 -13.49 2.19 3.23
C THR A 146 -12.07 2.75 3.35
N LYS A 147 -11.94 4.00 3.81
CA LYS A 147 -10.62 4.59 4.08
C LYS A 147 -9.82 3.78 5.12
N TYR A 148 -10.50 3.11 6.05
CA TYR A 148 -9.84 2.36 7.12
C TYR A 148 -9.15 1.10 6.59
N GLU A 149 -9.80 0.35 5.70
CA GLU A 149 -9.18 -0.82 5.08
C GLU A 149 -7.96 -0.43 4.23
N ILE A 150 -8.01 0.70 3.51
CA ILE A 150 -6.85 1.19 2.75
C ILE A 150 -5.73 1.68 3.67
N GLN A 151 -6.05 2.43 4.72
CA GLN A 151 -5.06 2.91 5.67
C GLN A 151 -4.31 1.73 6.32
N SER A 152 -5.03 0.73 6.82
CA SER A 152 -4.41 -0.46 7.41
C SER A 152 -3.65 -1.28 6.36
N ALA A 153 -4.14 -1.36 5.12
CA ALA A 153 -3.40 -2.03 4.03
C ALA A 153 -2.07 -1.33 3.73
N MET A 154 -2.03 0.01 3.77
CA MET A 154 -0.80 0.78 3.61
C MET A 154 0.19 0.51 4.76
N GLU A 155 -0.29 0.48 6.00
CA GLU A 155 0.54 0.19 7.19
C GLU A 155 1.12 -1.25 7.17
N ILE A 156 0.42 -2.20 6.54
CA ILE A 156 0.89 -3.59 6.39
C ILE A 156 1.87 -3.73 5.21
N ALA A 157 1.58 -3.06 4.09
CA ALA A 157 2.31 -3.28 2.84
C ALA A 157 3.57 -2.40 2.68
N LEU A 158 3.61 -1.24 3.34
CA LEU A 158 4.66 -0.23 3.20
C LEU A 158 5.55 -0.19 4.44
N ALA A 159 6.82 0.19 4.26
CA ALA A 159 7.69 0.47 5.39
C ALA A 159 7.14 1.64 6.22
N TRP A 160 7.48 1.69 7.51
CA TRP A 160 6.92 2.66 8.45
C TRP A 160 6.96 4.11 7.95
N SER A 161 8.09 4.58 7.42
CA SER A 161 8.22 5.99 7.01
C SER A 161 7.40 6.30 5.74
N LEU A 162 7.34 5.36 4.79
CA LEU A 162 6.46 5.41 3.62
C LEU A 162 4.98 5.39 4.02
N ALA A 163 4.59 4.49 4.91
CA ALA A 163 3.21 4.36 5.41
C ALA A 163 2.76 5.66 6.09
N SER A 164 3.61 6.23 6.94
CA SER A 164 3.36 7.51 7.62
C SER A 164 3.17 8.66 6.61
N SER A 165 4.08 8.78 5.65
CA SER A 165 4.03 9.81 4.60
C SER A 165 2.77 9.68 3.73
N CYS A 166 2.44 8.46 3.32
CA CYS A 166 1.23 8.19 2.53
C CYS A 166 -0.05 8.46 3.33
N THR A 167 -0.07 8.13 4.62
CA THR A 167 -1.22 8.40 5.51
C THR A 167 -1.43 9.90 5.70
N ALA A 168 -0.36 10.66 5.93
CA ALA A 168 -0.43 12.12 6.03
C ALA A 168 -0.96 12.76 4.73
N ALA A 169 -0.48 12.30 3.57
CA ALA A 169 -0.96 12.77 2.27
C ALA A 169 -2.44 12.43 2.04
N ALA A 170 -2.86 11.20 2.37
CA ALA A 170 -4.25 10.75 2.24
C ALA A 170 -5.21 11.55 3.14
N LEU A 171 -4.81 11.82 4.39
CA LEU A 171 -5.57 12.66 5.32
C LEU A 171 -5.69 14.09 4.80
N SER A 172 -4.60 14.65 4.26
CA SER A 172 -4.59 16.00 3.67
C SER A 172 -5.53 16.09 2.47
N ALA A 173 -5.47 15.11 1.56
CA ALA A 173 -6.34 15.03 0.39
C ALA A 173 -7.82 14.89 0.77
N LEU A 174 -8.13 14.04 1.76
CA LEU A 174 -9.50 13.88 2.27
C LEU A 174 -10.02 15.15 2.96
N SER A 175 -9.14 15.86 3.69
CA SER A 175 -9.50 17.14 4.31
C SER A 175 -9.91 18.18 3.27
N LEU A 176 -9.10 18.36 2.21
CA LEU A 176 -9.43 19.25 1.09
C LEU A 176 -10.75 18.84 0.40
N TYR A 177 -10.97 17.53 0.22
CA TYR A 177 -12.21 17.02 -0.35
C TYR A 177 -13.43 17.38 0.51
N ASN A 178 -13.33 17.26 1.82
CA ASN A 178 -14.41 17.57 2.75
C ASN A 178 -14.67 19.07 2.89
N MET A 179 -13.65 19.92 2.72
CA MET A 179 -13.81 21.38 2.79
C MET A 179 -14.37 21.99 1.50
N SER A 180 -14.36 21.26 0.38
CA SER A 180 -14.80 21.75 -0.94
C SER A 180 -16.28 21.45 -1.25
N THR A 181 -17.17 21.53 -0.25
CA THR A 181 -18.61 21.20 -0.39
C THR A 181 -19.37 22.09 -1.37
N GLY A 182 -19.00 23.36 -1.49
CA GLY A 182 -19.59 24.30 -2.46
C GLY A 182 -19.18 24.04 -3.92
N ASP A 183 -18.06 23.35 -4.13
CA ASP A 183 -17.48 23.10 -5.45
C ASP A 183 -17.85 21.72 -6.04
N ARG A 184 -18.80 21.01 -5.42
CA ARG A 184 -19.16 19.62 -5.77
C ARG A 184 -19.54 19.42 -7.24
N PHE A 185 -20.12 20.44 -7.88
CA PHE A 185 -20.55 20.41 -9.27
C PHE A 185 -19.65 21.23 -10.21
N SER A 186 -18.79 22.09 -9.68
CA SER A 186 -17.91 22.96 -10.47
C SER A 186 -16.54 22.33 -10.74
N ARG A 187 -16.08 21.41 -9.89
CA ARG A 187 -14.72 20.85 -9.94
C ARG A 187 -14.73 19.32 -9.79
N GLY A 188 -13.82 18.67 -10.52
CA GLY A 188 -13.63 17.21 -10.45
C GLY A 188 -13.14 16.73 -9.07
N LYS A 189 -13.39 15.45 -8.76
CA LYS A 189 -13.02 14.84 -7.46
C LYS A 189 -11.53 15.01 -7.13
N SER A 190 -10.64 14.74 -8.09
CA SER A 190 -9.19 14.90 -7.88
C SER A 190 -8.78 16.33 -7.58
N THR A 191 -9.32 17.29 -8.33
CA THR A 191 -9.06 18.72 -8.13
C THR A 191 -9.48 19.17 -6.73
N ARG A 192 -10.61 18.65 -6.24
CA ARG A 192 -11.10 18.90 -4.88
C ARG A 192 -10.23 18.26 -3.80
N CYS A 193 -9.51 17.19 -4.12
CA CYS A 193 -8.55 16.53 -3.23
C CYS A 193 -7.12 17.14 -3.33
N GLY A 194 -6.87 18.06 -4.27
CA GLY A 194 -5.52 18.55 -4.57
C GLY A 194 -4.59 17.49 -5.21
N LEU A 195 -5.16 16.43 -5.78
CA LEU A 195 -4.41 15.32 -6.38
C LEU A 195 -4.22 15.53 -7.89
N THR A 196 -3.08 15.07 -8.39
CA THR A 196 -2.75 15.05 -9.83
C THR A 196 -3.45 13.88 -10.51
N TYR A 197 -3.43 12.70 -9.89
CA TYR A 197 -4.08 11.52 -10.45
C TYR A 197 -5.61 11.55 -10.29
N SER A 198 -6.29 10.84 -11.20
CA SER A 198 -7.75 10.74 -11.21
C SER A 198 -8.28 9.79 -10.14
N VAL A 199 -8.91 10.32 -9.09
CA VAL A 199 -9.61 9.55 -8.05
C VAL A 199 -10.71 8.67 -8.68
N GLY A 200 -11.32 9.14 -9.78
CA GLY A 200 -12.32 8.38 -10.53
C GLY A 200 -11.74 7.13 -11.22
N LYS A 201 -10.54 7.24 -11.82
CA LYS A 201 -9.83 6.09 -12.43
C LYS A 201 -9.46 5.06 -11.36
N PHE A 202 -8.92 5.50 -10.23
CA PHE A 202 -8.64 4.61 -9.11
C PHE A 202 -9.89 3.94 -8.54
N TYR A 203 -10.99 4.69 -8.37
CA TYR A 203 -12.27 4.10 -7.96
C TYR A 203 -12.74 3.03 -8.94
N ARG A 204 -12.72 3.33 -10.24
CA ARG A 204 -13.10 2.37 -11.29
C ARG A 204 -12.21 1.13 -11.26
N TRP A 205 -10.90 1.32 -11.23
CA TRP A 205 -9.94 0.24 -11.14
C TRP A 205 -10.15 -0.65 -9.91
N MET A 206 -10.47 -0.08 -8.74
CA MET A 206 -10.78 -0.86 -7.54
C MET A 206 -12.03 -1.74 -7.72
N VAL A 207 -13.05 -1.25 -8.44
CA VAL A 207 -14.26 -2.00 -8.77
C VAL A 207 -13.92 -3.15 -9.72
N ASP A 208 -13.22 -2.85 -10.81
CA ASP A 208 -12.90 -3.81 -11.86
C ASP A 208 -11.94 -4.90 -11.35
N SER A 209 -11.01 -4.53 -10.48
CA SER A 209 -10.08 -5.44 -9.79
C SER A 209 -10.70 -6.19 -8.60
N LYS A 210 -11.99 -5.97 -8.31
CA LYS A 210 -12.75 -6.63 -7.23
C LYS A 210 -12.09 -6.51 -5.85
N VAL A 211 -11.59 -5.32 -5.52
CA VAL A 211 -10.99 -5.06 -4.19
C VAL A 211 -12.01 -5.32 -3.07
N ALA A 212 -13.27 -4.94 -3.27
CA ALA A 212 -14.39 -5.31 -2.40
C ALA A 212 -15.73 -5.24 -3.16
N LEU A 213 -16.79 -5.84 -2.62
CA LEU A 213 -18.14 -5.74 -3.20
C LEU A 213 -18.68 -4.30 -3.16
N ARG A 214 -18.33 -3.53 -2.12
CA ARG A 214 -18.71 -2.12 -1.98
C ARG A 214 -17.47 -1.26 -1.76
N ILE A 215 -17.24 -0.29 -2.63
CA ILE A 215 -16.09 0.62 -2.54
C ILE A 215 -16.59 2.02 -2.19
N HIS A 216 -16.08 2.56 -1.08
CA HIS A 216 -16.39 3.90 -0.62
C HIS A 216 -15.55 4.94 -1.37
N GLU A 217 -16.07 6.14 -1.61
CA GLU A 217 -15.28 7.17 -2.34
C GLU A 217 -13.98 7.56 -1.60
N HIS A 218 -14.02 7.63 -0.26
CA HIS A 218 -12.82 7.92 0.54
C HIS A 218 -11.72 6.86 0.42
N SER A 219 -12.05 5.59 0.11
CA SER A 219 -11.01 4.57 -0.09
C SER A 219 -10.22 4.86 -1.38
N ALA A 220 -10.91 5.28 -2.44
CA ALA A 220 -10.27 5.68 -3.68
C ALA A 220 -9.40 6.94 -3.50
N ILE A 221 -9.84 7.91 -2.68
CA ILE A 221 -9.02 9.09 -2.33
C ILE A 221 -7.72 8.65 -1.64
N TYR A 222 -7.82 7.76 -0.65
CA TYR A 222 -6.65 7.25 0.10
C TYR A 222 -5.67 6.52 -0.82
N LEU A 223 -6.18 5.61 -1.67
CA LEU A 223 -5.34 4.85 -2.57
C LEU A 223 -4.66 5.75 -3.61
N THR A 224 -5.40 6.72 -4.18
CA THR A 224 -4.85 7.68 -5.15
C THR A 224 -3.75 8.52 -4.51
N ALA A 225 -3.98 9.06 -3.31
CA ALA A 225 -3.00 9.86 -2.59
C ALA A 225 -1.76 9.05 -2.20
N CYS A 226 -1.95 7.80 -1.76
CA CYS A 226 -0.85 6.90 -1.44
C CYS A 226 0.05 6.64 -2.66
N LEU A 227 -0.53 6.28 -3.80
CA LEU A 227 0.26 6.02 -5.01
C LEU A 227 0.96 7.29 -5.49
N GLU A 228 0.28 8.44 -5.51
CA GLU A 228 0.90 9.72 -5.85
C GLU A 228 2.10 10.05 -4.94
N THR A 229 2.00 9.75 -3.65
CA THR A 229 3.10 9.90 -2.68
C THR A 229 4.24 8.92 -2.94
N ILE A 230 3.95 7.66 -3.31
CA ILE A 230 5.01 6.68 -3.66
C ILE A 230 5.84 7.18 -4.85
N PHE A 231 5.20 7.70 -5.91
CA PHE A 231 5.93 8.27 -7.04
C PHE A 231 6.82 9.46 -6.62
N LYS A 232 6.29 10.38 -5.81
CA LYS A 232 7.05 11.53 -5.29
C LYS A 232 8.21 11.11 -4.40
N GLU A 233 8.01 10.07 -3.59
CA GLU A 233 9.04 9.61 -2.65
C GLU A 233 10.21 8.92 -3.37
N VAL A 234 9.93 8.13 -4.42
CA VAL A 234 10.99 7.58 -5.28
C VAL A 234 11.78 8.71 -5.94
N GLN A 235 11.11 9.74 -6.46
CA GLN A 235 11.77 10.92 -7.03
C GLN A 235 12.61 11.66 -5.98
N ARG A 236 12.06 11.90 -4.78
CA ARG A 236 12.74 12.59 -3.69
C ARG A 236 14.02 11.85 -3.28
N ARG A 237 13.98 10.53 -3.19
CA ARG A 237 15.15 9.68 -2.86
C ARG A 237 16.19 9.70 -3.96
N LEU A 238 15.77 9.70 -5.23
CA LEU A 238 16.65 9.87 -6.37
C LEU A 238 17.41 11.20 -6.33
N LEU A 239 16.72 12.28 -5.95
CA LEU A 239 17.34 13.61 -5.86
C LEU A 239 18.29 13.76 -4.67
N ALA A 240 18.10 12.94 -3.63
CA ALA A 240 18.93 12.91 -2.43
C ALA A 240 20.19 12.03 -2.58
N MET A 241 20.34 11.29 -3.69
CA MET A 241 21.51 10.44 -3.91
C MET A 241 22.82 11.25 -3.89
N PRO A 242 23.89 10.75 -3.25
CA PRO A 242 25.20 11.39 -3.25
C PRO A 242 25.70 11.57 -4.68
N ARG A 243 26.14 12.79 -5.02
CA ARG A 243 26.73 13.09 -6.32
C ARG A 243 28.25 13.02 -6.24
N SER A 244 28.88 12.59 -7.32
CA SER A 244 30.32 12.79 -7.45
C SER A 244 30.59 14.24 -7.81
N ASP A 245 31.64 14.85 -7.22
CA ASP A 245 32.01 16.27 -7.40
C ASP A 245 32.29 16.68 -8.86
N LYS A 246 32.27 15.73 -9.80
CA LYS A 246 32.58 15.94 -11.23
C LYS A 246 31.34 16.19 -12.09
N GLU A 247 30.13 16.05 -11.55
CA GLU A 247 28.89 16.25 -12.30
C GLU A 247 28.26 17.61 -11.97
N THR A 248 28.57 18.62 -12.79
CA THR A 248 27.95 19.96 -12.77
C THR A 248 26.50 19.95 -13.30
N GLU A 249 26.03 18.81 -13.83
CA GLU A 249 24.70 18.70 -14.42
C GLU A 249 23.61 18.41 -13.39
N ALA A 250 22.40 18.90 -13.68
CA ALA A 250 21.20 18.56 -12.92
C ALA A 250 21.00 17.04 -12.90
N PRO A 251 20.53 16.45 -11.78
CA PRO A 251 20.32 15.02 -11.66
C PRO A 251 19.37 14.56 -12.76
N ARG A 252 19.83 13.64 -13.60
CA ARG A 252 19.04 13.08 -14.69
C ARG A 252 18.25 11.89 -14.15
N PHE A 253 16.93 11.91 -14.35
CA PHE A 253 16.06 10.79 -14.03
C PHE A 253 16.14 9.77 -15.18
N THR A 254 17.07 8.81 -15.04
CA THR A 254 17.36 7.75 -16.00
C THR A 254 16.99 6.39 -15.41
N VAL A 255 17.06 5.33 -16.23
CA VAL A 255 16.77 3.97 -15.79
C VAL A 255 17.80 3.51 -14.76
N GLU A 256 19.07 3.85 -14.97
CA GLU A 256 20.18 3.48 -14.10
C GLU A 256 20.06 4.15 -12.73
N SER A 257 19.76 5.45 -12.68
CA SER A 257 19.58 6.15 -11.40
C SER A 257 18.35 5.65 -10.64
N LEU A 258 17.28 5.27 -11.35
CA LEU A 258 16.10 4.64 -10.74
C LEU A 258 16.44 3.26 -10.14
N GLU A 259 17.16 2.40 -10.87
CA GLU A 259 17.58 1.09 -10.38
C GLU A 259 18.52 1.19 -9.19
N GLN A 260 19.48 2.12 -9.24
CA GLN A 260 20.41 2.37 -8.16
C GLN A 260 19.69 2.78 -6.87
N VAL A 261 18.75 3.75 -6.97
CA VAL A 261 17.97 4.22 -5.81
C VAL A 261 17.16 3.09 -5.19
N ILE A 262 16.45 2.32 -6.00
CA ILE A 262 15.62 1.22 -5.51
C ILE A 262 16.48 0.13 -4.88
N SER A 263 17.65 -0.18 -5.45
CA SER A 263 18.58 -1.18 -4.92
C SER A 263 19.23 -0.75 -3.60
N SER A 264 19.46 0.55 -3.43
CA SER A 264 20.06 1.12 -2.22
C SER A 264 19.08 1.35 -1.07
N ASP A 265 17.79 1.48 -1.37
CA ASP A 265 16.77 1.84 -0.38
C ASP A 265 16.02 0.60 0.16
N PRO A 266 16.16 0.26 1.46
CA PRO A 266 15.53 -0.91 2.06
C PRO A 266 13.99 -0.86 2.09
N GLU A 267 13.42 0.34 2.06
CA GLU A 267 11.97 0.54 2.09
C GLU A 267 11.34 0.40 0.71
N LEU A 268 12.07 0.76 -0.35
CA LEU A 268 11.62 0.60 -1.75
C LEU A 268 11.88 -0.80 -2.29
N TRP A 269 13.01 -1.42 -1.92
CA TRP A 269 13.45 -2.67 -2.52
C TRP A 269 12.38 -3.75 -2.47
N GLY A 270 11.98 -4.19 -1.27
CA GLY A 270 10.99 -5.25 -1.08
C GLY A 270 9.61 -4.90 -1.65
N LEU A 271 9.21 -3.63 -1.57
CA LEU A 271 7.92 -3.14 -2.07
C LEU A 271 7.82 -3.29 -3.60
N LEU A 272 8.88 -2.93 -4.32
CA LEU A 272 8.90 -2.85 -5.78
C LEU A 272 9.42 -4.13 -6.45
N GLN A 273 9.86 -5.13 -5.69
CA GLN A 273 10.24 -6.43 -6.24
C GLN A 273 9.03 -7.24 -6.74
N PRO A 274 9.23 -8.12 -7.74
CA PRO A 274 8.15 -8.93 -8.30
C PRO A 274 7.75 -10.12 -7.41
N TYR A 275 8.49 -10.45 -6.36
CA TYR A 275 8.24 -11.65 -5.56
C TYR A 275 7.22 -11.41 -4.46
N GLN A 276 6.20 -12.26 -4.37
CA GLN A 276 5.06 -12.10 -3.46
C GLN A 276 5.46 -12.19 -1.98
N HIS A 277 6.43 -13.03 -1.64
CA HIS A 277 6.85 -13.23 -0.24
C HIS A 277 7.61 -12.03 0.35
N LEU A 278 8.06 -11.10 -0.50
CA LEU A 278 8.77 -9.92 -0.03
C LEU A 278 7.79 -8.99 0.67
N ILE A 279 8.15 -8.62 1.89
CA ILE A 279 7.48 -7.61 2.70
C ILE A 279 8.45 -6.42 2.79
N CYS A 280 7.92 -5.21 2.97
CA CYS A 280 8.75 -4.04 3.22
C CYS A 280 9.70 -4.25 4.41
N GLY A 281 10.92 -3.71 4.34
CA GLY A 281 11.88 -3.71 5.46
C GLY A 281 13.00 -4.75 5.41
N LYS A 282 13.26 -5.37 4.25
CA LYS A 282 14.49 -6.14 4.00
C LYS A 282 15.14 -5.62 2.70
N ASN A 283 16.42 -5.26 2.78
CA ASN A 283 17.18 -4.85 1.59
C ASN A 283 17.56 -6.05 0.71
N ALA A 284 18.18 -5.79 -0.44
CA ALA A 284 18.69 -6.83 -1.34
C ALA A 284 19.72 -7.77 -0.69
N SER A 285 20.37 -7.31 0.38
CA SER A 285 21.34 -8.08 1.19
C SER A 285 20.72 -8.91 2.31
N GLY A 286 19.39 -8.85 2.52
CA GLY A 286 18.72 -9.63 3.55
C GLY A 286 18.87 -9.10 4.98
N GLU A 287 19.37 -7.87 5.14
CA GLU A 287 19.41 -7.13 6.41
C GLU A 287 18.15 -6.27 6.61
#